data_AF-A0A2T0TMQ8-F1
#
_entry.id   AF-A0A2T0TMQ8-F1
#
_cell.length_a   1.000
_cell.length_b   1.000
_cell.length_c   1.000
_cell.angle_alpha   90.00
_cell.angle_beta   90.00
_cell.angle_gamma   90.00
#
_symmetry.space_group_name_H-M   'P 1'
#
loop_
_entity.id
_entity.type
_entity.pdbx_description
1 polymer ?
#
loop_
_entity_poly.entity_id
_entity_poly.type
_entity_poly.pdbx_seq_one_letter_code
_entity_poly.pdbx_strand_id
1 'polypeptide(L)'
;MNIRNNVHISAGEQPQLIQTLLNTASPRTAQYLGHAMRTDYTCGVVVSTSAGFKTITLPARALELMADGIVVDQDRDFIRRQLGQA
;
A
#
# COMPACT_ATOMS: atom_id res chain seq x y z
N MET A 1 -4.20 -7.65 28.56
CA MET A 1 -5.01 -8.38 27.56
C MET A 1 -4.46 -8.00 26.19
N ASN A 2 -3.70 -8.90 25.55
CA ASN A 2 -3.02 -8.65 24.27
C ASN A 2 -4.03 -8.80 23.13
N ILE A 3 -4.62 -7.70 22.67
CA ILE A 3 -5.43 -7.69 21.46
C ILE A 3 -4.43 -7.67 20.29
N ARG A 4 -3.98 -8.85 19.86
CA ARG A 4 -3.39 -9.00 18.53
C ARG A 4 -4.55 -8.82 17.56
N ASN A 5 -4.75 -7.58 17.11
CA ASN A 5 -5.66 -7.27 16.01
C ASN A 5 -5.04 -7.86 14.75
N ASN A 6 -5.17 -9.18 14.59
CA ASN A 6 -4.87 -9.88 13.35
C ASN A 6 -5.99 -9.47 12.39
N VAL A 7 -5.85 -8.31 11.77
CA VAL A 7 -6.69 -7.90 10.65
C VAL A 7 -6.49 -8.96 9.57
N HIS A 8 -7.42 -9.92 9.51
CA HIS A 8 -7.40 -10.97 8.52
C HIS A 8 -7.92 -10.37 7.22
N ILE A 9 -7.06 -9.60 6.55
CA ILE A 9 -7.40 -9.04 5.24
C ILE A 9 -7.54 -10.21 4.28
N SER A 10 -8.76 -10.46 3.81
CA SER A 10 -9.02 -11.54 2.86
C SER A 10 -8.19 -11.29 1.61
N ALA A 11 -7.60 -12.34 1.01
CA ALA A 11 -6.75 -12.20 -0.17
C ALA A 11 -7.45 -11.46 -1.35
N GLY A 12 -8.79 -11.50 -1.41
CA GLY A 12 -9.60 -10.75 -2.37
C GLY A 12 -9.72 -9.24 -2.09
N GLU A 13 -9.53 -8.79 -0.85
CA GLU A 13 -9.68 -7.39 -0.42
C GLU A 13 -8.34 -6.61 -0.51
N GLN A 14 -7.22 -7.32 -0.47
CA GLN A 14 -5.87 -6.73 -0.54
C GLN A 14 -5.66 -5.84 -1.79
N PRO A 15 -6.05 -6.24 -3.02
CA PRO A 15 -5.93 -5.38 -4.20
C PRO A 15 -6.65 -4.03 -4.05
N GLN A 16 -7.85 -4.04 -3.46
CA GLN A 16 -8.68 -2.85 -3.29
C GLN A 16 -8.09 -1.93 -2.23
N LEU A 17 -7.60 -2.48 -1.11
CA LEU A 17 -6.92 -1.72 -0.07
C LEU A 17 -5.63 -1.09 -0.58
N ILE A 18 -4.82 -1.85 -1.33
CA ILE A 18 -3.59 -1.33 -1.96
C ILE A 18 -3.95 -0.20 -2.93
N GLN A 19 -4.93 -0.39 -3.82
CA GLN A 19 -5.35 0.64 -4.75
C GLN A 19 -5.91 1.89 -4.03
N THR A 20 -6.61 1.71 -2.91
CA THR A 20 -7.14 2.82 -2.12
C THR A 20 -6.01 3.58 -1.43
N LEU A 21 -5.05 2.88 -0.84
CA LEU A 21 -3.86 3.49 -0.24
C LEU A 21 -3.05 4.28 -1.28
N LEU A 22 -2.85 3.72 -2.48
CA LEU A 22 -2.22 4.42 -3.61
C LEU A 22 -2.97 5.70 -3.98
N ASN A 23 -4.31 5.64 -4.07
CA ASN A 23 -5.13 6.82 -4.38
C ASN A 23 -5.06 7.89 -3.29
N THR A 24 -4.97 7.49 -2.02
CA THR A 24 -4.84 8.44 -0.89
C THR A 24 -3.48 9.12 -0.87
N ALA A 25 -2.41 8.40 -1.26
CA ALA A 25 -1.08 8.95 -1.37
C ALA A 25 -0.92 9.82 -2.62
N SER A 26 -1.41 9.35 -3.78
CA SER A 26 -1.18 9.95 -5.08
C SER A 26 -2.37 9.69 -6.01
N PRO A 27 -3.37 10.59 -6.02
CA PRO A 27 -4.61 10.38 -6.76
C PRO A 27 -4.35 10.12 -8.25
N ARG A 28 -4.90 9.01 -8.77
CA ARG A 28 -4.89 8.64 -10.21
C ARG A 28 -3.50 8.52 -10.86
N THR A 29 -2.43 8.45 -10.09
CA THR A 29 -1.07 8.40 -10.63
C THR A 29 -0.55 6.96 -10.76
N ALA A 30 -1.02 6.06 -9.88
CA ALA A 30 -0.57 4.68 -9.82
C ALA A 30 -1.76 3.72 -9.82
N GLN A 31 -1.70 2.72 -10.69
CA GLN A 31 -2.70 1.65 -10.80
C GLN A 31 -2.09 0.33 -10.33
N TYR A 32 -2.71 -0.33 -9.37
CA TYR A 32 -2.25 -1.61 -8.84
C TYR A 32 -2.30 -2.71 -9.91
N LEU A 33 -1.24 -3.54 -9.99
CA LEU A 33 -1.16 -4.69 -10.89
C LEU A 33 -0.90 -6.01 -10.17
N GLY A 34 -0.16 -5.99 -9.06
CA GLY A 34 0.20 -7.19 -8.33
C GLY A 34 1.01 -6.85 -7.09
N HIS A 35 1.12 -7.80 -6.16
CA HIS A 35 1.99 -7.65 -5.01
C HIS A 35 2.61 -8.97 -4.57
N ALA A 36 3.69 -8.87 -3.81
CA ALA A 36 4.32 -9.99 -3.13
C ALA A 36 4.73 -9.58 -1.71
N MET A 37 4.34 -10.37 -0.72
CA MET A 37 4.79 -10.20 0.66
C MET A 37 6.26 -10.62 0.80
N ARG A 38 7.05 -9.80 1.49
CA ARG A 38 8.46 -10.05 1.78
C ARG A 38 8.64 -10.48 3.24
N THR A 39 9.78 -11.10 3.53
CA THR A 39 10.13 -11.59 4.87
C THR A 39 10.46 -10.48 5.86
N ASP A 40 10.66 -9.25 5.37
CA ASP A 40 11.00 -8.05 6.15
C ASP A 40 9.76 -7.23 6.56
N TYR A 41 8.57 -7.84 6.57
CA TYR A 41 7.30 -7.17 6.86
C TYR A 41 6.95 -6.03 5.90
N THR A 42 7.47 -6.08 4.67
CA THR A 42 7.05 -5.19 3.59
C THR A 42 6.34 -5.95 2.48
N CYS A 43 5.56 -5.22 1.71
CA CYS A 43 4.84 -5.69 0.54
C CYS A 43 5.43 -5.00 -0.69
N GLY A 44 6.04 -5.76 -1.60
CA GLY A 44 6.45 -5.24 -2.89
C GLY A 44 5.23 -5.17 -3.81
N VAL A 45 4.85 -3.96 -4.23
CA VAL A 45 3.67 -3.72 -5.06
C VAL A 45 4.10 -3.23 -6.43
N VAL A 46 3.65 -3.93 -7.46
CA VAL A 46 3.81 -3.50 -8.85
C VAL A 46 2.65 -2.59 -9.22
N VAL A 47 2.98 -1.40 -9.71
CA VAL A 47 2.04 -0.38 -10.16
C VAL A 47 2.32 0.01 -11.62
N SER A 48 1.26 0.33 -12.35
CA SER A 48 1.32 1.06 -13.62
C SER A 48 1.27 2.56 -13.35
N THR A 49 2.11 3.32 -14.04
CA THR A 49 2.14 4.79 -14.03
C THR A 49 2.21 5.30 -15.46
N SER A 50 2.07 6.62 -15.67
CA SER A 50 2.27 7.23 -17.00
C SER A 50 3.67 7.04 -17.56
N ALA A 51 4.68 6.81 -16.70
CA ALA A 51 6.06 6.54 -17.09
C ALA A 51 6.36 5.05 -17.32
N GLY A 52 5.35 4.17 -17.20
CA GLY A 52 5.47 2.72 -17.29
C GLY A 52 5.29 2.02 -15.95
N PHE A 53 5.84 0.82 -15.83
CA PHE A 53 5.70 -0.02 -14.63
C PHE A 53 6.75 0.31 -13.57
N LYS A 54 6.33 0.34 -12.32
CA LYS A 54 7.20 0.56 -11.17
C LYS A 54 6.86 -0.40 -10.05
N THR A 55 7.87 -0.89 -9.35
CA THR A 55 7.67 -1.59 -8.08
C THR A 55 7.91 -0.60 -6.94
N ILE A 56 6.94 -0.47 -6.05
CA ILE A 56 7.06 0.29 -4.80
C ILE A 56 7.02 -0.67 -3.62
N THR A 57 7.55 -0.23 -2.49
CA THR A 57 7.50 -0.95 -1.23
C THR A 57 6.44 -0.32 -0.33
N LEU A 58 5.52 -1.13 0.17
CA LEU A 58 4.55 -0.72 1.19
C LEU A 58 4.88 -1.41 2.52
N PRO A 59 4.91 -0.69 3.65
CA PRO A 59 4.94 -1.34 4.96
C PRO A 59 3.69 -2.19 5.15
N ALA A 60 3.81 -3.43 5.63
CA ALA A 60 2.63 -4.27 5.90
C ALA A 60 1.66 -3.59 6.88
N ARG A 61 2.21 -2.87 7.87
CA ARG A 61 1.46 -2.04 8.81
C ARG A 61 0.58 -0.99 8.13
N ALA A 62 1.03 -0.40 7.02
CA ALA A 62 0.22 0.60 6.30
C ALA A 62 -1.05 -0.02 5.69
N LEU A 63 -0.98 -1.29 5.29
CA LEU A 63 -2.14 -2.03 4.78
C LEU A 63 -3.10 -2.43 5.91
N GLU A 64 -2.56 -2.87 7.06
CA GLU A 64 -3.35 -3.17 8.26
C GLU A 64 -4.09 -1.94 8.76
N LEU A 65 -3.40 -0.80 8.89
CA LEU A 65 -4.01 0.47 9.30
C LEU A 65 -5.07 0.93 8.30
N MET A 66 -4.80 0.80 7.00
CA MET A 66 -5.76 1.15 5.96
C MET A 66 -7.04 0.29 6.02
N ALA A 67 -6.91 -0.99 6.34
CA ALA A 67 -8.05 -1.88 6.55
C ALA A 67 -8.89 -1.45 7.78
N ASP A 68 -8.26 -0.87 8.79
CA ASP A 68 -8.93 -0.22 9.94
C ASP A 68 -9.44 1.20 9.61
N GLY A 69 -9.31 1.67 8.36
CA GLY A 69 -9.72 3.02 7.92
C GLY A 69 -8.77 4.14 8.35
N ILE A 70 -7.57 3.80 8.82
CA ILE A 70 -6.56 4.73 9.31
C ILE A 70 -5.49 4.94 8.24
N VAL A 71 -5.23 6.20 7.90
CA VAL A 71 -4.14 6.57 7.01
C VAL A 71 -3.17 7.46 7.76
N VAL A 72 -1.90 7.07 7.78
CA VAL A 72 -0.82 7.83 8.40
C VAL A 72 -0.14 8.69 7.35
N ASP A 73 0.02 9.99 7.61
CA ASP A 73 0.64 10.92 6.65
C ASP A 73 2.07 10.53 6.27
N GLN A 74 2.83 9.96 7.22
CA GLN A 74 4.17 9.43 6.94
C GLN A 74 4.16 8.32 5.88
N ASP A 75 3.17 7.41 5.92
CA ASP A 75 3.05 6.34 4.94
C ASP A 75 2.66 6.90 3.57
N ARG A 76 1.80 7.93 3.54
CA ARG A 76 1.44 8.63 2.30
C ARG A 76 2.65 9.30 1.67
N ASP A 77 3.44 10.04 2.45
CA ASP A 77 4.64 10.72 1.98
C ASP A 77 5.69 9.73 1.50
N PHE A 78 5.84 8.60 2.18
CA PHE A 78 6.74 7.53 1.77
C PHE A 78 6.33 6.95 0.40
N ILE A 79 5.03 6.72 0.18
CA ILE A 79 4.50 6.26 -1.11
C ILE A 79 4.68 7.33 -2.19
N ARG A 80 4.39 8.60 -1.90
CA ARG A 80 4.55 9.72 -2.86
C ARG A 80 5.99 9.83 -3.35
N ARG A 81 6.96 9.81 -2.44
CA ARG A 81 8.40 9.84 -2.79
C ARG A 81 8.79 8.66 -3.68
N GLN A 82 8.31 7.47 -3.37
CA GLN A 82 8.55 6.29 -4.21
C GLN A 82 7.87 6.39 -5.57
N LEU A 83 6.74 7.07 -5.69
CA LEU A 83 6.11 7.36 -6.99
C LEU A 83 6.79 8.53 -7.74
N GLY A 84 7.79 9.18 -7.14
CA GLY A 84 8.46 10.34 -7.73
C GLY A 84 7.64 11.63 -7.63
N GLN A 85 6.67 11.68 -6.72
CA GLN A 85 5.89 12.88 -6.43
C GLN A 85 6.43 13.55 -5.16
N ALA A 86 6.72 14.85 -5.28
CA ALA A 86 7.04 15.73 -4.16
C ALA A 86 5.76 16.31 -3.52
#